data_AF-A0A6M0HVD5-F1
#
_entry.id   AF-A0A6M0HVD5-F1
#
_cell.length_a   1.000
_cell.length_b   1.000
_cell.length_c   1.000
_cell.angle_alpha   90.00
_cell.angle_beta   90.00
_cell.angle_gamma   90.00
#
_symmetry.space_group_name_H-M   'P 1'
#
loop_
_entity.id
_entity.type
_entity.pdbx_description
1 polymer ?
#
loop_
_entity_poly.entity_id
_entity_poly.type
_entity_poly.pdbx_seq_one_letter_code
_entity_poly.pdbx_strand_id
1 'polypeptide(L)' 'MFEIKVTRMNCGGCAKSVTRAIHGVDAGATVAIDLPTGTVAITSPAGTPAGRFVDAVRTAGYGANTLPFAA' A
#
# COMPACT_ATOMS: atom_id res chain seq x y z
N MET A 1 -5.63 6.70 8.72
CA MET A 1 -4.28 6.22 8.38
C MET A 1 -4.21 4.75 8.72
N PHE A 2 -3.62 3.93 7.85
CA PHE A 2 -3.43 2.50 8.08
C PHE A 2 -2.16 2.03 7.36
N GLU A 3 -1.67 0.86 7.74
CA GLU A 3 -0.46 0.28 7.16
C GLU A 3 -0.76 -1.07 6.51
N ILE A 4 -0.07 -1.35 5.42
CA ILE A 4 -0.11 -2.65 4.75
C ILE A 4 1.30 -3.21 4.66
N LYS A 5 1.44 -4.51 4.94
CA LYS A 5 2.68 -5.23 4.69
C LYS A 5 2.66 -5.74 3.27
N VAL A 6 3.66 -5.38 2.48
CA VAL A 6 3.78 -5.80 1.09
C VAL A 6 5.00 -6.71 0.95
N THR A 7 4.76 -7.93 0.50
CA THR A 7 5.80 -8.90 0.18
C THR A 7 6.17 -8.80 -1.30
N ARG A 8 7.40 -9.21 -1.65
CA ARG A 8 7.95 -9.18 -3.01
C ARG A 8 8.34 -7.78 -3.53
N MET A 9 8.47 -6.79 -2.65
CA MET A 9 8.99 -5.45 -2.96
C MET A 9 10.51 -5.38 -2.75
N ASN A 10 11.28 -6.08 -3.60
CA ASN A 10 12.74 -6.15 -3.43
C ASN A 10 13.52 -5.08 -4.21
N CYS A 11 12.82 -4.18 -4.90
CA CYS A 11 13.41 -3.23 -5.84
C CYS A 11 12.70 -1.87 -5.80
N GLY A 12 13.44 -0.77 -6.04
CA GLY A 12 12.85 0.59 -6.07
C GLY A 12 11.78 0.77 -7.16
N GLY A 13 11.85 0.00 -8.25
CA GLY A 13 10.79 -0.04 -9.27
C GLY A 13 9.51 -0.71 -8.77
N CYS A 14 9.64 -1.74 -7.92
CA CYS A 14 8.55 -2.47 -7.32
C CYS A 14 7.74 -1.54 -6.40
N ALA A 15 8.43 -0.69 -5.64
CA ALA A 15 7.81 0.36 -4.82
C ALA A 15 6.97 1.34 -5.65
N LYS A 16 7.50 1.83 -6.78
CA LYS A 16 6.75 2.73 -7.66
C LYS A 16 5.49 2.09 -8.23
N SER A 17 5.54 0.80 -8.57
CA SER A 17 4.36 0.06 -9.04
C SER A 17 3.28 -0.05 -7.95
N VAL A 18 3.67 -0.36 -6.72
CA VAL A 18 2.77 -0.41 -5.57
C VAL A 18 2.15 0.97 -5.29
N THR A 19 2.95 2.04 -5.29
CA THR A 19 2.43 3.42 -5.18
C THR A 19 1.42 3.71 -6.28
N ARG A 20 1.71 3.38 -7.54
CA ARG A 20 0.75 3.57 -8.64
C ARG A 20 -0.56 2.81 -8.43
N ALA A 21 -0.50 1.57 -7.96
CA ALA A 21 -1.71 0.78 -7.66
C ALA A 21 -2.56 1.46 -6.57
N ILE A 22 -1.92 1.99 -5.51
CA ILE A 22 -2.60 2.73 -4.44
C ILE A 22 -3.24 4.01 -4.97
N HIS A 23 -2.52 4.80 -5.76
CA HIS A 23 -3.04 6.03 -6.36
C HIS A 23 -4.13 5.77 -7.40
N GLY A 24 -4.17 4.56 -8.00
CA GLY A 24 -5.27 4.14 -8.86
C GLY A 24 -6.59 3.93 -8.10
N VAL A 25 -6.52 3.61 -6.82
CA VAL A 25 -7.70 3.52 -5.93
C VAL A 25 -8.07 4.90 -5.41
N ASP A 26 -7.09 5.66 -4.93
CA ASP A 26 -7.26 7.01 -4.42
C ASP A 26 -6.07 7.87 -4.83
N ALA A 27 -6.28 8.73 -5.82
CA ALA A 27 -5.24 9.59 -6.36
C ALA A 27 -4.69 10.60 -5.33
N GLY A 28 -5.48 10.93 -4.31
CA GLY A 28 -5.11 11.82 -3.21
C GLY A 28 -4.49 11.09 -2.01
N ALA A 29 -4.31 9.77 -2.07
CA ALA A 29 -3.71 9.03 -0.98
C ALA A 29 -2.22 9.36 -0.82
N THR A 30 -1.80 9.66 0.40
CA THR A 30 -0.38 9.78 0.75
C THR A 30 0.18 8.39 1.02
N VAL A 31 1.25 8.03 0.32
CA VAL A 31 1.90 6.71 0.43
C VAL A 31 3.34 6.89 0.93
N ALA A 32 3.67 6.24 2.04
CA ALA A 32 5.04 6.13 2.53
C ALA A 32 5.46 4.66 2.51
N ILE A 33 6.50 4.34 1.75
CA ILE A 33 7.01 2.97 1.58
C ILE A 33 8.30 2.82 2.38
N ASP A 34 8.29 1.86 3.30
CA ASP A 34 9.47 1.38 4.01
C ASP A 34 9.93 0.06 3.39
N LEU A 35 10.92 0.13 2.50
CA LEU A 35 11.53 -1.04 1.87
C LEU A 35 12.24 -1.98 2.85
N PRO A 36 12.99 -1.50 3.87
CA PRO A 36 13.68 -2.37 4.84
C PRO A 36 12.73 -3.34 5.56
N THR A 37 11.54 -2.86 5.96
CA THR A 37 10.53 -3.66 6.68
C THR A 37 9.46 -4.25 5.77
N GLY A 38 9.37 -3.77 4.52
CA GLY A 38 8.31 -4.14 3.57
C GLY A 38 6.95 -3.61 3.99
N THR A 39 6.90 -2.42 4.60
CA THR A 39 5.69 -1.82 5.13
C THR A 39 5.32 -0.59 4.30
N VAL A 40 4.02 -0.39 4.08
CA VAL A 40 3.51 0.75 3.33
C VAL A 40 2.43 1.43 4.15
N ALA A 41 2.71 2.65 4.61
CA ALA A 41 1.75 3.50 5.28
C ALA A 41 0.93 4.29 4.26
N ILE A 42 -0.39 4.22 4.39
CA ILE A 42 -1.34 4.85 3.47
C ILE A 42 -2.27 5.75 4.26
N THR A 43 -2.38 7.00 3.80
CA THR A 43 -3.35 7.97 4.31
C THR A 43 -4.27 8.37 3.18
N SER A 44 -5.48 7.83 3.17
CA SER A 44 -6.53 8.15 2.20
C SER A 44 -7.45 9.24 2.76
N PRO A 45 -7.51 10.44 2.16
CA PRO A 45 -8.47 11.47 2.56
C PRO A 45 -9.91 11.12 2.14
N ALA A 46 -10.08 10.24 1.15
CA ALA A 46 -11.38 9.81 0.67
C ALA A 46 -12.12 8.85 1.61
N GLY A 47 -11.48 8.41 2.71
CA GLY A 47 -12.07 7.43 3.63
C GLY A 47 -12.17 6.02 3.05
N THR A 48 -11.38 5.72 2.01
CA THR A 48 -11.41 4.41 1.35
C THR A 48 -10.92 3.33 2.32
N PRO A 49 -11.62 2.19 2.44
CA PRO A 49 -11.23 1.12 3.35
C PRO A 49 -9.92 0.45 2.92
N ALA A 50 -9.11 0.05 3.90
CA ALA A 50 -7.80 -0.57 3.69
C ALA A 50 -7.85 -1.80 2.76
N GLY A 51 -8.94 -2.58 2.81
CA GLY A 51 -9.13 -3.75 1.94
C GLY A 51 -9.07 -3.43 0.44
N ARG A 52 -9.58 -2.28 0.00
CA ARG A 52 -9.51 -1.84 -1.41
C ARG A 52 -8.07 -1.66 -1.88
N PHE A 53 -7.23 -1.10 -1.02
CA PHE A 53 -5.81 -0.90 -1.33
C PHE A 53 -5.07 -2.23 -1.37
N VAL A 54 -5.36 -3.13 -0.42
CA VAL A 54 -4.77 -4.48 -0.43
C VAL A 54 -5.15 -5.23 -1.70
N ASP A 55 -6.41 -5.21 -2.13
CA ASP A 55 -6.84 -5.84 -3.38
C ASP A 55 -6.18 -5.22 -4.61
N ALA A 56 -6.04 -3.90 -4.67
CA ALA A 56 -5.35 -3.24 -5.78
C ALA A 56 -3.87 -3.65 -5.87
N VAL A 57 -3.18 -3.72 -4.73
CA VAL A 57 -1.78 -4.16 -4.66
C VAL A 57 -1.65 -5.65 -5.02
N ARG A 58 -2.60 -6.49 -4.61
CA ARG A 58 -2.68 -7.90 -5.02
C ARG A 58 -2.92 -8.07 -6.50
N THR A 59 -3.79 -7.25 -7.09
CA THR A 59 -4.08 -7.23 -8.53
C THR A 59 -2.84 -6.82 -9.33
N ALA A 60 -2.00 -5.94 -8.79
CA ALA A 60 -0.71 -5.58 -9.36
C ALA A 60 0.37 -6.70 -9.25
N GLY A 61 0.04 -7.85 -8.64
CA GLY A 61 0.92 -9.01 -8.54
C GLY A 61 1.81 -9.05 -7.29
N TYR A 62 1.57 -8.18 -6.32
CA TYR A 62 2.30 -8.14 -5.06
C TYR A 62 1.49 -8.80 -3.93
N GLY A 63 2.16 -9.45 -2.98
CA GLY A 63 1.46 -9.91 -1.78
C GLY A 63 1.22 -8.71 -0.89
N ALA A 64 -0.02 -8.44 -0.48
CA ALA A 64 -0.34 -7.37 0.45
C ALA A 64 -1.26 -7.89 1.55
N ASN A 65 -1.01 -7.44 2.78
CA ASN A 65 -1.88 -7.71 3.91
C ASN A 65 -2.03 -6.47 4.78
N THR A 66 -3.22 -6.21 5.31
CA THR A 66 -3.44 -5.11 6.23
C THR A 66 -2.76 -5.39 7.56
N LEU A 67 -2.01 -4.44 8.08
CA LEU A 67 -1.53 -4.48 9.45
C LEU A 67 -2.56 -3.76 10.33
N PRO A 68 -2.92 -4.34 11.50
CA PRO A 68 -3.71 -3.62 12.47
C PRO A 68 -2.90 -2.41 12.93
N PHE A 69 -3.39 -1.21 12.63
CA PHE A 69 -2.85 0.00 13.22
C PHE A 69 -3.26 -0.04 14.70
N ALA A 70 -2.32 -0.33 15.60
CA ALA A 70 -2.57 -0.24 17.02
C ALA A 70 -2.88 1.24 17.32
N ALA A 71 -4.13 1.51 17.71
CA ALA A 71 -4.64 2.83 18.04
C ALA A 71 -3.92 3.44 19.26
#